data_AF-A0A101XD26-F1
#
_entry.id   AF-A0A101XD26-F1
#
_cell.length_a   1.000
_cell.length_b   1.000
_cell.length_c   1.000
_cell.angle_alpha   90.00
_cell.angle_beta   90.00
_cell.angle_gamma   90.00
#
_symmetry.space_group_name_H-M   'P 1'
#
loop_
_entity.id
_entity.type
_entity.pdbx_description
1 polymer ?
#
loop_
_entity_poly.entity_id
_entity_poly.type
_entity_poly.pdbx_seq_one_letter_code
_entity_poly.pdbx_strand_id
1 'polypeptide(L)' 'MLGIKESTLKNIEDGKLIPDLNLARRIEKVLGVRLLVESEETETELGESGGGELTLGDVVEVRRSKDREVK' A
#
# COMPACT_ATOMS: atom_id res chain seq x y z
N MET A 1 -13.24 -24.14 -19.57
CA MET A 1 -12.16 -24.20 -20.57
C MET A 1 -11.45 -22.84 -20.59
N LEU A 2 -10.12 -22.78 -20.63
CA LEU A 2 -9.34 -21.53 -20.47
C LEU A 2 -9.41 -20.58 -21.67
N GLY A 3 -9.79 -21.07 -22.86
CA GLY A 3 -9.98 -20.25 -24.07
C GLY A 3 -8.68 -19.65 -24.63
N ILE A 4 -7.53 -20.23 -24.31
CA ILE A 4 -6.21 -19.79 -24.76
C ILE A 4 -5.63 -20.74 -25.82
N LYS A 5 -4.72 -20.23 -26.64
CA LYS A 5 -3.98 -21.04 -27.62
C LYS A 5 -3.01 -21.98 -26.89
N GLU A 6 -2.75 -23.14 -27.49
CA GLU A 6 -1.78 -24.12 -26.97
C GLU A 6 -0.38 -23.52 -26.81
N SER A 7 0.07 -22.72 -27.78
CA SER A 7 1.36 -22.02 -27.70
C SER A 7 1.44 -21.05 -26.50
N THR A 8 0.33 -20.40 -26.16
CA THR A 8 0.25 -19.51 -25.00
C THR A 8 0.34 -20.32 -23.70
N LEU A 9 -0.34 -21.46 -23.61
CA LEU A 9 -0.26 -22.35 -22.46
C LEU A 9 1.20 -22.83 -22.26
N LYS A 10 1.85 -23.31 -23.33
CA LYS A 10 3.23 -23.77 -23.27
C LYS A 10 4.20 -22.68 -22.84
N ASN A 11 4.01 -21.45 -23.30
CA ASN A 11 4.85 -20.32 -22.87
C ASN A 11 4.66 -19.97 -21.39
N ILE A 12 3.46 -20.17 -20.84
CA ILE A 12 3.19 -20.00 -19.40
C ILE A 12 3.91 -21.09 -18.61
N GLU A 13 3.84 -22.35 -19.06
CA GLU A 13 4.52 -23.49 -18.42
C GLU A 13 6.05 -23.37 -18.49
N ASP A 14 6.58 -22.87 -19.60
CA ASP A 14 8.00 -22.59 -19.81
C ASP A 14 8.48 -21.32 -19.03
N GLY A 15 7.59 -20.58 -18.38
CA GLY A 15 7.89 -19.34 -17.67
C GLY A 15 8.23 -18.14 -18.58
N LYS A 16 8.02 -18.27 -19.90
CA LYS A 16 8.29 -17.21 -20.89
C LYS A 16 7.21 -16.14 -20.93
N LEU A 17 6.00 -16.47 -20.44
CA LEU A 17 4.85 -15.57 -20.44
C LEU A 17 4.18 -15.58 -19.06
N ILE A 18 4.08 -14.40 -18.44
CA ILE A 18 3.32 -14.21 -17.22
C ILE A 18 1.86 -13.90 -17.61
N PRO A 19 0.88 -14.68 -17.14
CA PRO A 19 -0.52 -14.43 -17.44
C PRO A 19 -1.03 -13.15 -16.76
N ASP A 20 -2.05 -12.53 -17.35
CA ASP A 20 -2.76 -11.43 -16.70
C ASP A 20 -3.60 -11.93 -15.50
N LEU A 21 -4.03 -11.00 -14.65
CA LEU A 21 -4.79 -11.33 -13.44
C LEU A 21 -6.07 -12.13 -13.73
N ASN A 22 -6.73 -11.87 -14.87
CA ASN A 22 -7.95 -12.59 -15.24
C ASN A 22 -7.67 -14.02 -15.69
N LEU A 23 -6.61 -14.24 -16.48
CA LEU A 23 -6.20 -15.58 -16.87
C LEU A 23 -5.68 -16.37 -15.68
N ALA A 24 -4.87 -15.76 -14.81
CA ALA A 24 -4.40 -16.38 -13.57
C ALA A 24 -5.58 -16.87 -12.71
N ARG A 25 -6.59 -16.03 -12.45
CA ARG A 25 -7.80 -16.43 -11.70
C ARG A 25 -8.58 -17.58 -12.34
N ARG A 26 -8.62 -17.64 -13.67
CA ARG A 26 -9.28 -18.74 -14.38
C ARG A 26 -8.48 -20.03 -14.24
N ILE A 27 -7.15 -19.96 -14.29
CA ILE A 27 -6.25 -21.09 -14.04
C ILE A 27 -6.43 -21.60 -12.60
N GLU A 28 -6.43 -20.71 -11.61
CA GLU A 28 -6.69 -21.05 -10.20
C GLU A 28 -8.02 -21.78 -10.01
N LYS A 29 -9.10 -21.28 -10.60
CA LYS A 29 -10.43 -21.90 -10.51
C LYS A 29 -10.50 -23.29 -11.15
N VAL A 30 -9.81 -23.48 -12.28
CA VAL A 30 -9.80 -24.77 -12.99
C VAL A 30 -8.96 -25.80 -12.25
N LEU A 31 -7.82 -25.38 -11.70
CA LEU A 31 -6.88 -26.26 -11.01
C LEU A 31 -7.21 -26.44 -9.51
N GLY A 32 -8.03 -25.58 -8.92
CA GLY A 32 -8.34 -25.60 -7.49
C GLY A 32 -7.18 -25.20 -6.59
N VAL A 33 -6.21 -24.44 -7.13
CA VAL A 33 -5.01 -23.97 -6.41
C VAL A 33 -4.96 -22.44 -6.38
N ARG A 34 -4.07 -21.88 -5.55
CA ARG A 34 -3.75 -20.45 -5.55
C ARG A 34 -2.35 -20.24 -6.12
N LEU A 35 -2.21 -19.31 -7.05
CA LEU A 35 -0.92 -18.91 -7.61
C LEU A 35 -0.31 -17.84 -6.69
N LEU A 36 0.83 -18.16 -6.09
CA LEU A 36 1.56 -17.25 -5.21
C LEU A 36 2.71 -16.62 -6.00
N VAL A 37 3.00 -15.36 -5.67
CA VAL A 37 4.16 -14.63 -6.16
C VAL A 37 4.94 -14.19 -4.93
N GLU A 38 6.26 -14.21 -5.00
CA GLU A 38 7.09 -13.63 -3.95
C GLU A 38 6.72 -12.16 -3.79
N SER A 39 6.39 -11.76 -2.57
CA SER A 39 6.26 -10.36 -2.24
C SER A 39 7.65 -9.75 -2.32
N GLU A 40 7.86 -8.84 -3.27
CA GLU A 40 8.94 -7.87 -3.09
C GLU A 40 8.56 -7.07 -1.84
N GLU A 41 9.35 -7.22 -0.77
CA GLU A 41 9.31 -6.30 0.36
C GLU A 41 9.75 -4.94 -0.17
N THR A 42 8.85 -4.22 -0.84
CA THR A 42 8.98 -2.78 -0.92
C THR A 42 8.86 -2.34 0.52
N GLU A 43 10.01 -2.04 1.16
CA GLU A 43 10.09 -1.23 2.37
C GLU A 43 9.22 0.00 2.09
N THR A 44 7.96 -0.11 2.48
CA THR A 44 7.10 1.04 2.58
C THR A 44 7.68 1.70 3.81
N GLU A 45 8.54 2.70 3.60
CA GLU A 45 8.95 3.61 4.65
C GLU A 45 7.66 4.21 5.22
N LEU A 46 7.08 3.53 6.20
CA LEU A 46 6.08 4.08 7.09
C LEU A 46 6.85 5.13 7.88
N GLY A 47 6.95 6.33 7.29
CA GLY A 47 7.61 7.45 7.92
C GLY A 47 7.11 7.55 9.35
N GLU A 48 8.03 7.49 10.30
CA GLU A 48 7.74 7.61 11.72
C GLU A 48 7.04 8.96 11.95
N SER A 49 5.71 8.94 11.97
CA SER A 49 4.89 10.04 12.46
C SER A 49 4.89 9.99 13.98
N GLY A 50 6.08 10.11 14.56
CA GLY A 50 6.36 9.79 15.96
C GLY A 50 7.31 10.75 16.64
N GLY A 51 7.40 12.00 16.17
CA GLY A 51 8.07 13.08 16.87
C GLY A 51 7.12 14.24 16.98
N GLY A 52 6.44 14.40 18.12
CA GLY A 52 5.53 15.50 18.37
C GLY A 52 6.22 16.84 18.12
N GLU A 53 5.81 17.53 17.07
CA GLU A 53 6.27 18.87 16.75
C GLU A 53 5.82 19.80 17.88
N LEU A 54 6.76 20.48 18.55
CA LEU A 54 6.48 21.46 19.58
C LEU A 54 5.50 22.49 19.01
N THR A 55 4.27 22.51 19.52
CA THR A 55 3.26 23.42 19.04
C THR A 55 3.38 24.76 19.76
N LEU A 56 2.90 25.83 19.15
CA LEU A 56 2.84 27.14 19.81
C LEU A 56 2.05 27.11 21.12
N GLY A 57 1.14 26.13 21.26
CA GLY A 57 0.42 25.88 22.51
C GLY A 57 1.30 25.40 23.66
N ASP A 58 2.44 24.77 23.37
CA ASP A 58 3.36 24.26 24.38
C ASP A 58 4.30 25.35 24.95
N VAL A 59 4.41 26.50 24.28
CA VAL A 59 5.41 27.55 24.62
C VAL A 59 4.77 28.85 25.14
N VAL A 60 3.48 29.12 24.89
CA VAL A 60 2.91 30.45 25.14
C VAL A 60 2.22 30.57 26.51
N GLU A 61 2.73 31.46 27.37
CA GLU A 61 2.05 31.93 28.58
C GLU A 61 1.34 33.27 28.30
N VAL A 62 0.01 33.27 28.19
CA VAL A 62 -0.77 34.51 27.98
C VAL A 62 -0.97 35.24 29.30
N ARG A 63 -0.21 36.32 29.52
CA ARG A 63 -0.43 37.22 30.65
C ARG A 63 -1.40 38.34 30.28
N ARG A 64 -2.53 38.39 30.98
CA ARG A 64 -3.50 39.48 30.85
C ARG A 64 -3.05 40.64 31.74
N SER A 65 -2.47 41.66 31.13
CA SER A 65 -2.25 42.95 31.81
C SER A 65 -3.62 43.54 32.15
N LYS A 66 -4.03 43.45 33.41
CA LYS A 66 -5.05 44.36 33.94
C LYS A 66 -4.36 45.71 34.03
N ASP A 67 -4.61 46.59 33.06
CA ASP A 67 -4.56 48.04 33.28
C ASP A 67 -5.11 48.77 32.05
N ARG A 68 -6.31 49.34 32.17
CA ARG A 68 -6.46 50.80 32.31
C ARG A 68 -7.92 51.20 32.60
N GLU A 69 -8.03 51.81 33.77
CA GLU A 69 -8.96 52.81 34.31
C GLU A 69 -9.89 53.55 33.35
N VAL A 70 -11.07 53.95 33.84
CA VAL A 70 -11.53 55.35 33.73
C VAL A 70 -12.30 55.74 35.00
N LYS A 71 -11.79 56.73 35.73
CA LYS A 71 -12.51 57.54 36.71
C LYS A 71 -12.96 58.83 36.04
#